data_AF-A0A542MX05-F1
#
_entry.id   AF-A0A542MX05-F1
#
_cell.length_a   1.000
_cell.length_b   1.000
_cell.length_c   1.000
_cell.angle_alpha   90.00
_cell.angle_beta   90.00
_cell.angle_gamma   90.00
#
_symmetry.space_group_name_H-M   'P 1'
#
loop_
_entity.id
_entity.type
_entity.pdbx_description
1 polymer ?
#
loop_
_entity_poly.entity_id
_entity_poly.type
_entity_poly.pdbx_seq_one_letter_code
_entity_poly.pdbx_strand_id
1 'polypeptide(L)'
;MTLDATREELRRLRERAWGPDADLAHDPAAVERLRALESALRRNNERTDDAGPPTHGSAPPAAEAAPAPAAPAPVPAAPGAPGAPGAPGAPEASGAPERPGTSGSTSENRPSTDADEPAASPLPPADERPPLRAWFPRRRAPWAASLIAAAAIGAVIVVAGATTVERTGGGQQVGTLARDPGFTPPDFLGIPADSLRGFDEFYGLTVFSSNEEWIGGGTDECLLVVGDGGGEAQRQVFLGCGVGAFAASVSFRVQPRMPAALLERFPEGTPLKFVRQGSDVRVLAGDAP
;
A
#
# COMPACT_ATOMS: atom_id res chain seq x y z
N MET A 1 -24.33 -11.33 39.28
CA MET A 1 -24.39 -10.70 37.95
C MET A 1 -24.07 -11.78 36.92
N THR A 2 -24.87 -11.94 35.87
CA THR A 2 -24.64 -12.98 34.84
C THR A 2 -23.58 -12.54 33.83
N LEU A 3 -22.94 -13.50 33.17
CA LEU A 3 -21.91 -13.23 32.15
C LEU A 3 -22.45 -12.33 31.02
N ASP A 4 -23.72 -12.51 30.65
CA ASP A 4 -24.36 -11.77 29.57
C ASP A 4 -24.76 -10.35 29.97
N ALA A 5 -25.13 -10.12 31.25
CA ALA A 5 -25.29 -8.78 31.78
C ALA A 5 -23.97 -7.99 31.76
N THR A 6 -22.84 -8.66 32.03
CA THR A 6 -21.48 -8.07 31.92
C THR A 6 -21.12 -7.74 30.47
N ARG A 7 -21.45 -8.60 29.51
CA ARG A 7 -21.26 -8.35 28.06
C ARG A 7 -22.12 -7.16 27.58
N GLU A 8 -23.38 -7.12 27.98
CA GLU A 8 -24.35 -6.09 27.59
C GLU A 8 -24.07 -4.73 28.26
N GLU A 9 -23.50 -4.71 29.45
CA GLU A 9 -22.95 -3.48 30.04
C GLU A 9 -21.72 -2.98 29.26
N LEU A 10 -20.78 -3.87 28.92
CA LEU A 10 -19.60 -3.50 28.13
C LEU A 10 -19.98 -2.97 26.74
N ARG A 11 -20.92 -3.60 26.05
CA ARG A 11 -21.40 -3.17 24.72
C ARG A 11 -21.85 -1.70 24.75
N ARG A 12 -22.73 -1.34 25.69
CA ARG A 12 -23.27 0.02 25.85
C ARG A 12 -22.20 1.04 26.24
N LEU A 13 -21.20 0.65 27.04
CA LEU A 13 -20.08 1.54 27.38
C LEU A 13 -19.14 1.78 26.18
N ARG A 14 -18.94 0.78 25.31
CA ARG A 14 -18.17 0.93 24.06
C ARG A 14 -18.90 1.78 23.02
N GLU A 15 -20.23 1.65 22.95
CA GLU A 15 -21.08 2.51 22.12
C GLU A 15 -21.01 3.99 22.57
N ARG A 16 -21.00 4.25 23.88
CA ARG A 16 -20.72 5.60 24.43
C ARG A 16 -19.28 6.09 24.21
N ALA A 17 -18.31 5.19 24.05
CA ALA A 17 -16.90 5.54 23.85
C ALA A 17 -16.54 5.89 22.39
N TRP A 18 -17.14 5.17 21.43
CA TRP A 18 -16.71 5.18 20.03
C TRP A 18 -17.86 5.20 19.02
N GLY A 19 -19.11 5.32 19.47
CA GLY A 19 -20.29 5.48 18.62
C GLY A 19 -20.43 6.90 18.02
N PRO A 20 -21.50 7.15 17.25
CA PRO A 20 -21.73 8.47 16.64
C PRO A 20 -21.95 9.57 17.69
N ASP A 21 -22.60 9.25 18.80
CA ASP A 21 -22.93 10.15 19.91
C ASP A 21 -21.97 9.92 21.11
N ALA A 22 -20.66 9.81 20.85
CA ALA A 22 -19.67 9.44 21.86
C ALA A 22 -19.52 10.48 22.99
N ASP A 23 -20.17 10.22 24.13
CA ASP A 23 -20.22 11.13 25.28
C ASP A 23 -19.28 10.73 26.44
N LEU A 24 -18.80 9.47 26.47
CA LEU A 24 -18.17 8.84 27.64
C LEU A 24 -16.97 9.61 28.20
N ALA A 25 -16.26 10.39 27.38
CA ALA A 25 -15.13 11.22 27.81
C ALA A 25 -15.49 12.23 28.94
N HIS A 26 -16.77 12.58 29.08
CA HIS A 26 -17.28 13.48 30.12
C HIS A 26 -17.73 12.74 31.40
N ASP A 27 -17.69 11.41 31.41
CA ASP A 27 -18.19 10.53 32.47
C ASP A 27 -17.05 9.65 33.03
N PRO A 28 -16.20 10.19 33.92
CA PRO A 28 -14.99 9.49 34.38
C PRO A 28 -15.30 8.17 35.10
N ALA A 29 -16.44 8.09 35.80
CA ALA A 29 -16.88 6.86 36.47
C ALA A 29 -17.23 5.75 35.46
N ALA A 30 -17.89 6.09 34.36
CA ALA A 30 -18.18 5.13 33.30
C ALA A 30 -16.93 4.75 32.48
N VAL A 31 -15.94 5.66 32.33
CA VAL A 31 -14.62 5.32 31.77
C VAL A 31 -13.87 4.32 32.66
N GLU A 32 -13.87 4.51 33.99
CA GLU A 32 -13.29 3.55 34.92
C GLU A 32 -14.02 2.20 34.88
N ARG A 33 -15.36 2.22 34.79
CA ARG A 33 -16.17 1.01 34.64
C ARG A 33 -15.84 0.25 33.36
N LEU A 34 -15.67 0.95 32.23
CA LEU A 34 -15.24 0.36 30.95
C LEU A 34 -13.88 -0.35 31.10
N ARG A 35 -12.86 0.34 31.62
CA ARG A 35 -11.53 -0.25 31.86
C ARG A 35 -11.59 -1.49 32.77
N ALA A 36 -12.39 -1.43 33.83
CA ALA A 36 -12.57 -2.54 34.75
C ALA A 36 -13.15 -3.78 34.05
N LEU A 37 -14.20 -3.62 33.24
CA LEU A 37 -14.84 -4.69 32.48
C LEU A 37 -13.90 -5.29 31.41
N GLU A 38 -13.18 -4.46 30.66
CA GLU A 38 -12.21 -4.93 29.65
C GLU A 38 -11.04 -5.70 30.29
N SER A 39 -10.55 -5.24 31.45
CA SER A 39 -9.54 -5.97 32.22
C SER A 39 -10.05 -7.34 32.70
N ALA A 40 -11.35 -7.44 33.03
CA ALA A 40 -11.96 -8.68 33.49
C ALA A 40 -12.17 -9.68 32.35
N LEU A 41 -12.55 -9.21 31.14
CA LEU A 41 -12.58 -10.08 29.96
C LEU A 41 -11.19 -10.59 29.60
N ARG A 42 -10.15 -9.74 29.62
CA ARG A 42 -8.78 -10.19 29.31
C ARG A 42 -8.34 -11.34 30.22
N ARG A 43 -8.50 -11.19 31.54
CA ARG A 43 -8.19 -12.24 32.54
C ARG A 43 -9.05 -13.50 32.43
N ASN A 44 -10.24 -13.40 31.84
CA ASN A 44 -11.08 -14.57 31.59
C ASN A 44 -10.61 -15.32 30.33
N ASN A 45 -10.24 -14.59 29.27
CA ASN A 45 -9.67 -15.18 28.06
C ASN A 45 -8.32 -15.85 28.34
N GLU A 46 -7.40 -15.14 29.02
CA GLU A 46 -6.11 -15.69 29.46
C GLU A 46 -6.29 -17.03 30.21
N ARG A 47 -7.31 -17.12 31.09
CA ARG A 47 -7.66 -18.36 31.80
C ARG A 47 -8.27 -19.46 30.92
N THR A 48 -9.02 -19.11 29.87
CA THR A 48 -9.53 -20.13 28.93
C THR A 48 -8.45 -20.64 27.99
N ASP A 49 -7.46 -19.80 27.67
CA ASP A 49 -6.33 -20.18 26.82
C ASP A 49 -5.37 -21.12 27.59
N ASP A 50 -5.07 -20.80 28.86
CA ASP A 50 -4.33 -21.69 29.80
C ASP A 50 -5.05 -23.02 30.09
N ALA A 51 -6.38 -23.10 29.92
CA ALA A 51 -7.15 -24.31 30.21
C ALA A 51 -6.98 -25.41 29.15
N GLY A 52 -6.52 -25.04 27.94
CA GLY A 52 -6.36 -25.95 26.80
C GLY A 52 -7.69 -26.46 26.21
N PRO A 53 -7.64 -27.20 25.08
CA PRO A 53 -8.82 -27.81 24.49
C PRO A 53 -9.39 -28.90 25.41
N PRO A 54 -10.71 -28.96 25.63
CA PRO A 54 -11.32 -29.91 26.56
C PRO A 54 -11.17 -31.36 26.06
N THR A 55 -10.36 -32.15 26.77
CA THR A 55 -10.11 -33.56 26.45
C THR A 55 -11.36 -34.41 26.68
N HIS A 56 -12.08 -34.73 25.59
CA HIS A 56 -13.18 -35.68 25.63
C HIS A 56 -12.68 -37.10 25.92
N GLY A 57 -12.92 -37.58 27.14
CA GLY A 57 -12.99 -39.01 27.45
C GLY A 57 -11.91 -39.56 28.38
N SER A 58 -12.14 -39.48 29.69
CA SER A 58 -12.01 -40.62 30.61
C SER A 58 -12.67 -40.33 31.97
N ALA A 59 -13.28 -41.36 32.56
CA ALA A 59 -13.79 -41.31 33.93
C ALA A 59 -12.63 -41.52 34.95
N PRO A 60 -12.78 -41.10 36.22
CA PRO A 60 -11.62 -40.88 37.10
C PRO A 60 -11.20 -42.13 37.90
N PRO A 61 -9.90 -42.28 38.22
CA PRO A 61 -9.45 -42.99 39.41
C PRO A 61 -9.65 -42.09 40.65
N ALA A 62 -10.06 -42.68 41.78
CA ALA A 62 -10.20 -41.98 43.05
C ALA A 62 -9.00 -42.23 43.98
N ALA A 63 -8.32 -41.15 44.37
CA ALA A 63 -7.44 -41.03 45.54
C ALA A 63 -7.28 -39.51 45.78
N GLU A 64 -7.90 -38.92 46.81
CA GLU A 64 -7.47 -38.87 48.22
C GLU A 64 -6.46 -37.72 48.46
N ALA A 65 -6.51 -37.10 49.65
CA ALA A 65 -6.22 -35.66 49.80
C ALA A 65 -5.14 -35.29 50.83
N ALA A 66 -4.79 -34.00 50.82
CA ALA A 66 -3.93 -33.24 51.75
C ALA A 66 -2.40 -33.25 51.44
N PRO A 67 -1.64 -32.25 51.95
CA PRO A 67 -1.94 -30.82 51.88
C PRO A 67 -0.75 -29.98 51.36
N ALA A 68 -0.99 -28.70 51.04
CA ALA A 68 0.03 -27.79 50.53
C ALA A 68 1.01 -27.27 51.61
N PRO A 69 2.29 -27.00 51.27
CA PRO A 69 3.21 -26.23 52.11
C PRO A 69 2.84 -24.74 52.13
N ALA A 70 3.09 -24.06 53.25
CA ALA A 70 2.68 -22.68 53.48
C ALA A 70 3.64 -21.62 52.87
N ALA A 71 3.11 -20.43 52.61
CA ALA A 71 3.89 -19.27 52.19
C ALA A 71 4.64 -18.60 53.38
N PRO A 72 5.84 -18.02 53.16
CA PRO A 72 6.53 -17.21 54.16
C PRO A 72 5.93 -15.79 54.29
N ALA A 73 5.92 -15.28 55.52
CA ALA A 73 5.47 -13.92 55.87
C ALA A 73 6.66 -12.91 55.88
N PRO A 74 6.41 -11.59 55.90
CA PRO A 74 7.46 -10.58 55.61
C PRO A 74 8.29 -10.16 56.84
N VAL A 75 9.43 -9.50 56.57
CA VAL A 75 10.33 -8.85 57.54
C VAL A 75 10.69 -7.41 57.09
N PRO A 76 11.06 -6.48 58.01
CA PRO A 76 10.89 -5.04 57.81
C PRO A 76 12.12 -4.28 57.29
N ALA A 77 11.90 -3.01 56.89
CA ALA A 77 12.92 -1.98 56.64
C ALA A 77 13.47 -1.41 57.98
N ALA A 78 14.50 -0.55 58.08
CA ALA A 78 15.28 0.27 57.13
C ALA A 78 16.70 0.49 57.75
N PRO A 79 17.53 1.52 57.43
CA PRO A 79 17.55 2.49 56.33
C PRO A 79 18.93 2.64 55.61
N GLY A 80 19.00 3.43 54.54
CA GLY A 80 20.28 3.90 53.98
C GLY A 80 20.17 4.56 52.59
N ALA A 81 20.45 5.86 52.53
CA ALA A 81 20.67 6.61 51.28
C ALA A 81 22.16 7.04 51.23
N PRO A 82 22.78 7.27 50.06
CA PRO A 82 22.53 8.51 49.30
C PRO A 82 22.61 8.38 47.76
N GLY A 83 22.31 9.49 47.05
CA GLY A 83 22.82 9.74 45.69
C GLY A 83 21.79 9.70 44.57
N ALA A 84 21.25 10.86 44.19
CA ALA A 84 20.58 11.07 42.91
C ALA A 84 21.60 11.58 41.86
N PRO A 85 21.35 11.36 40.57
CA PRO A 85 21.37 12.51 39.66
C PRO A 85 20.26 12.54 38.60
N GLY A 86 19.64 13.72 38.46
CA GLY A 86 19.25 14.35 37.19
C GLY A 86 18.49 13.55 36.13
N ALA A 87 17.18 13.78 36.04
CA ALA A 87 16.44 13.57 34.80
C ALA A 87 16.52 14.83 33.91
N PRO A 88 16.86 14.71 32.61
CA PRO A 88 16.36 15.63 31.59
C PRO A 88 14.91 15.22 31.23
N GLY A 89 13.98 16.13 30.97
CA GLY A 89 14.14 17.56 30.71
C GLY A 89 13.47 17.91 29.39
N ALA A 90 12.14 17.86 29.35
CA ALA A 90 11.36 18.19 28.16
C ALA A 90 11.33 19.71 27.95
N PRO A 91 11.66 20.24 26.76
CA PRO A 91 11.44 21.63 26.43
C PRO A 91 10.01 21.86 25.92
N GLU A 92 9.21 22.63 26.66
CA GLU A 92 8.12 23.37 26.05
C GLU A 92 8.70 24.44 25.11
N ALA A 93 8.17 24.53 23.89
CA ALA A 93 8.49 25.59 22.95
C ALA A 93 7.22 26.02 22.20
N SER A 94 6.46 26.94 22.79
CA SER A 94 5.34 27.59 22.11
C SER A 94 5.88 28.54 21.03
N GLY A 95 5.40 28.39 19.79
CA GLY A 95 5.84 29.19 18.65
C GLY A 95 5.01 28.89 17.41
N ALA A 96 4.01 29.73 17.15
CA ALA A 96 3.17 29.60 15.96
C ALA A 96 3.86 30.25 14.72
N PRO A 97 3.81 29.61 13.53
CA PRO A 97 4.09 30.30 12.28
C PRO A 97 2.87 31.13 11.85
N GLU A 98 3.11 32.39 11.46
CA GLU A 98 2.07 33.31 11.02
C GLU A 98 1.51 32.96 9.62
N ARG A 99 0.32 33.48 9.30
CA ARG A 99 -0.28 33.40 7.96
C ARG A 99 0.42 34.38 7.00
N PRO A 100 0.95 33.94 5.85
CA PRO A 100 1.20 34.83 4.73
C PRO A 100 -0.11 35.45 4.23
N GLY A 101 -0.12 36.75 3.94
CA GLY A 101 -1.33 37.51 3.64
C GLY A 101 -1.75 37.52 2.16
N THR A 102 -3.02 37.87 1.92
CA THR A 102 -3.60 38.05 0.57
C THR A 102 -3.19 39.39 -0.04
N SER A 103 -2.34 39.38 -1.07
CA SER A 103 -2.22 40.39 -2.16
C SER A 103 -1.17 39.90 -3.17
N GLY A 104 -1.27 40.08 -4.48
CA GLY A 104 -2.39 40.64 -5.27
C GLY A 104 -1.87 41.12 -6.65
N SER A 105 -2.57 40.76 -7.73
CA SER A 105 -2.21 41.09 -9.14
C SER A 105 -0.91 40.40 -9.65
N THR A 106 -0.70 40.12 -10.94
CA THR A 106 -1.54 40.29 -12.16
C THR A 106 -1.45 39.01 -12.99
N SER A 107 -2.54 38.56 -13.62
CA SER A 107 -2.53 37.41 -14.55
C SER A 107 -3.14 37.82 -15.89
N GLU A 108 -2.29 38.09 -16.88
CA GLU A 108 -2.74 38.53 -18.21
C GLU A 108 -1.70 38.20 -19.30
N ASN A 109 -1.88 37.05 -20.00
CA ASN A 109 -1.94 37.01 -21.47
C ASN A 109 -1.99 35.57 -22.04
N ARG A 110 -3.12 35.22 -22.69
CA ARG A 110 -3.23 34.45 -23.95
C ARG A 110 -4.70 34.06 -24.21
N PRO A 111 -5.12 33.83 -25.46
CA PRO A 111 -4.73 34.55 -26.68
C PRO A 111 -5.95 34.90 -27.56
N SER A 112 -5.84 35.97 -28.36
CA SER A 112 -6.68 36.14 -29.56
C SER A 112 -5.83 36.69 -30.70
N THR A 113 -5.63 35.88 -31.73
CA THR A 113 -5.11 36.34 -33.02
C THR A 113 -6.19 36.07 -34.05
N ASP A 114 -6.98 37.08 -34.34
CA ASP A 114 -7.89 37.10 -35.49
C ASP A 114 -7.49 38.28 -36.36
N ALA A 115 -7.28 38.04 -37.65
CA ALA A 115 -6.67 39.00 -38.57
C ALA A 115 -7.33 38.84 -39.94
N ASP A 116 -8.21 39.79 -40.25
CA ASP A 116 -9.10 39.79 -41.42
C ASP A 116 -8.34 40.05 -42.75
N GLU A 117 -9.07 39.93 -43.87
CA GLU A 117 -8.54 39.70 -45.22
C GLU A 117 -8.19 41.01 -46.02
N PRO A 118 -7.87 41.00 -47.34
CA PRO A 118 -6.79 41.85 -47.87
C PRO A 118 -7.25 42.97 -48.83
N ALA A 119 -6.31 43.84 -49.25
CA ALA A 119 -6.56 44.85 -50.29
C ALA A 119 -5.37 45.10 -51.25
N ALA A 120 -5.62 44.82 -52.55
CA ALA A 120 -5.11 45.45 -53.78
C ALA A 120 -3.61 45.79 -54.03
N SER A 121 -3.12 45.41 -55.22
CA SER A 121 -1.83 45.85 -55.81
C SER A 121 -2.00 47.01 -56.81
N PRO A 122 -0.91 47.74 -57.15
CA PRO A 122 -0.57 47.96 -58.58
C PRO A 122 0.95 47.91 -58.93
N LEU A 123 1.27 47.98 -60.24
CA LEU A 123 2.60 47.90 -60.93
C LEU A 123 2.55 48.70 -62.27
N PRO A 124 3.63 48.90 -63.07
CA PRO A 124 5.10 48.75 -62.88
C PRO A 124 5.76 50.18 -62.81
N PRO A 125 6.79 50.68 -63.58
CA PRO A 125 7.83 50.15 -64.53
C PRO A 125 9.16 49.75 -63.82
N ALA A 126 10.28 49.28 -64.41
CA ALA A 126 10.77 48.96 -65.79
C ALA A 126 11.73 49.94 -66.53
N ASP A 127 13.06 49.71 -66.40
CA ASP A 127 14.22 50.11 -67.28
C ASP A 127 15.29 48.97 -67.15
N GLU A 128 15.85 48.33 -68.19
CA GLU A 128 16.99 48.71 -69.07
C GLU A 128 18.40 48.68 -68.40
N ARG A 129 19.47 47.98 -68.87
CA ARG A 129 19.69 46.75 -69.70
C ARG A 129 21.16 46.24 -69.49
N PRO A 130 21.60 45.05 -70.00
CA PRO A 130 22.88 44.36 -69.65
C PRO A 130 24.06 44.75 -70.60
N PRO A 131 25.30 44.13 -70.59
CA PRO A 131 25.76 42.92 -69.89
C PRO A 131 27.22 42.94 -69.32
N LEU A 132 27.68 41.80 -68.75
CA LEU A 132 29.02 41.23 -69.02
C LEU A 132 29.07 39.71 -68.76
N ARG A 133 30.07 39.01 -69.32
CA ARG A 133 30.21 37.53 -69.30
C ARG A 133 31.37 37.05 -68.40
N ALA A 134 31.08 36.09 -67.53
CA ALA A 134 32.01 35.03 -67.06
C ALA A 134 31.16 33.82 -66.63
N TRP A 135 30.94 32.84 -67.49
CA TRP A 135 31.76 31.63 -67.69
C TRP A 135 31.78 30.68 -66.47
N PHE A 136 31.21 29.49 -66.71
CA PHE A 136 30.96 28.36 -65.81
C PHE A 136 32.26 27.75 -65.22
N PRO A 137 32.23 26.92 -64.13
CA PRO A 137 31.20 25.89 -63.93
C PRO A 137 30.70 25.53 -62.51
N ARG A 138 29.57 24.81 -62.55
CA ARG A 138 28.97 23.97 -61.51
C ARG A 138 30.01 23.08 -60.80
N ARG A 139 29.87 22.95 -59.46
CA ARG A 139 29.85 21.70 -58.63
C ARG A 139 30.40 21.98 -57.21
N ARG A 140 29.56 22.31 -56.22
CA ARG A 140 29.67 21.96 -54.76
C ARG A 140 28.43 22.46 -53.99
N ALA A 141 27.23 21.96 -54.29
CA ALA A 141 26.01 22.32 -53.56
C ALA A 141 24.93 21.21 -53.36
N PRO A 142 25.26 19.90 -53.17
CA PRO A 142 24.25 18.90 -52.78
C PRO A 142 23.94 18.88 -51.27
N TRP A 143 24.64 19.67 -50.45
CA TRP A 143 24.56 19.59 -48.98
C TRP A 143 23.27 20.15 -48.36
N ALA A 144 22.60 21.10 -49.02
CA ALA A 144 21.33 21.66 -48.52
C ALA A 144 20.20 20.61 -48.52
N ALA A 145 20.18 19.71 -49.49
CA ALA A 145 19.18 18.64 -49.57
C ALA A 145 19.36 17.59 -48.46
N SER A 146 20.61 17.21 -48.13
CA SER A 146 20.92 16.22 -47.10
C SER A 146 20.46 16.66 -45.70
N LEU A 147 20.54 17.95 -45.36
CA LEU A 147 20.09 18.45 -44.06
C LEU A 147 18.56 18.41 -43.93
N ILE A 148 17.83 18.73 -45.01
CA ILE A 148 16.36 18.65 -45.03
C ILE A 148 15.89 17.20 -45.00
N ALA A 149 16.55 16.29 -45.73
CA ALA A 149 16.25 14.85 -45.70
C ALA A 149 16.54 14.22 -44.33
N ALA A 150 17.65 14.61 -43.67
CA ALA A 150 17.97 14.15 -42.32
C ALA A 150 16.94 14.65 -41.28
N ALA A 151 16.50 15.91 -41.38
CA ALA A 151 15.45 16.45 -40.52
C ALA A 151 14.10 15.72 -40.71
N ALA A 152 13.74 15.38 -41.95
CA ALA A 152 12.51 14.63 -42.25
C ALA A 152 12.52 13.19 -41.69
N ILE A 153 13.68 12.52 -41.69
CA ILE A 153 13.83 11.16 -41.14
C ILE A 153 13.87 11.18 -39.60
N GLY A 154 14.41 12.24 -38.98
CA GLY A 154 14.47 12.37 -37.52
C GLY A 154 13.11 12.59 -36.84
N ALA A 155 12.06 12.97 -37.57
CA ALA A 155 10.79 13.42 -37.02
C ALA A 155 9.76 12.30 -36.70
N VAL A 156 10.14 11.02 -36.81
CA VAL A 156 9.20 9.87 -36.68
C VAL A 156 9.42 9.03 -35.40
N ILE A 157 10.43 9.34 -34.57
CA ILE A 157 10.66 8.68 -33.27
C ILE A 157 10.17 9.57 -32.11
N VAL A 158 8.87 9.86 -32.13
CA VAL A 158 8.08 10.45 -31.03
C VAL A 158 6.74 9.71 -31.08
N VAL A 159 6.31 8.91 -30.10
CA VAL A 159 6.74 8.76 -28.70
C VAL A 159 7.17 7.31 -28.40
N ALA A 160 8.33 7.13 -27.75
CA ALA A 160 8.74 5.83 -27.21
C ALA A 160 9.42 5.99 -25.85
N GLY A 161 8.89 5.32 -24.81
CA GLY A 161 9.65 4.99 -23.59
C GLY A 161 10.02 6.12 -22.63
N ALA A 162 9.72 7.39 -22.93
CA ALA A 162 9.80 8.48 -21.95
C ALA A 162 8.63 8.43 -20.93
N THR A 163 8.37 7.24 -20.38
CA THR A 163 7.60 7.11 -19.14
C THR A 163 8.38 7.79 -18.04
N THR A 164 7.99 9.01 -17.70
CA THR A 164 8.19 9.53 -16.36
C THR A 164 7.55 8.53 -15.41
N VAL A 165 8.37 7.64 -14.83
CA VAL A 165 7.93 6.77 -13.74
C VAL A 165 7.47 7.73 -12.65
N GLU A 166 6.16 7.83 -12.46
CA GLU A 166 5.57 8.61 -11.39
C GLU A 166 5.97 7.96 -10.07
N ARG A 167 7.15 8.34 -9.57
CA ARG A 167 7.72 7.95 -8.27
C ARG A 167 6.97 8.68 -7.13
N THR A 168 5.66 8.81 -7.29
CA THR A 168 4.71 9.55 -6.47
C THR A 168 4.18 8.61 -5.38
N GLY A 169 5.09 8.17 -4.50
CA GLY A 169 4.76 7.34 -3.32
C GLY A 169 4.45 5.85 -3.57
N GLY A 170 4.65 5.31 -4.79
CA GLY A 170 4.25 3.94 -5.15
C GLY A 170 5.34 2.87 -5.25
N GLY A 171 6.63 3.24 -5.32
CA GLY A 171 7.70 2.34 -5.76
C GLY A 171 7.83 2.27 -7.29
N GLN A 172 8.79 1.48 -7.79
CA GLN A 172 8.98 1.22 -9.22
C GLN A 172 8.07 0.08 -9.68
N GLN A 173 7.39 0.23 -10.81
CA GLN A 173 6.71 -0.89 -11.46
C GLN A 173 7.73 -1.88 -12.02
N VAL A 174 7.63 -3.14 -11.59
CA VAL A 174 8.54 -4.25 -11.96
C VAL A 174 7.86 -5.36 -12.74
N GLY A 175 6.52 -5.34 -12.83
CA GLY A 175 5.75 -6.26 -13.66
C GLY A 175 4.29 -5.85 -13.82
N THR A 176 3.63 -6.52 -14.76
CA THR A 176 2.17 -6.60 -14.89
C THR A 176 1.86 -8.05 -15.19
N LEU A 177 0.93 -8.64 -14.44
CA LEU A 177 0.47 -10.02 -14.59
C LEU A 177 -0.88 -9.95 -15.32
N ALA A 178 -0.95 -10.54 -16.51
CA ALA A 178 -2.21 -10.72 -17.21
C ALA A 178 -3.06 -11.78 -16.51
N ARG A 179 -4.35 -11.83 -16.84
CA ARG A 179 -5.23 -12.93 -16.39
C ARG A 179 -4.84 -14.24 -17.08
N ASP A 180 -4.53 -15.27 -16.28
CA ASP A 180 -4.37 -16.64 -16.77
C ASP A 180 -5.74 -17.34 -16.91
N PRO A 181 -6.14 -17.78 -18.12
CA PRO A 181 -7.36 -18.57 -18.33
C PRO A 181 -7.18 -20.07 -18.04
N GLY A 182 -5.95 -20.57 -17.92
CA GLY A 182 -5.60 -21.96 -17.58
C GLY A 182 -5.34 -22.18 -16.08
N PHE A 183 -5.54 -21.15 -15.26
CA PHE A 183 -5.22 -21.14 -13.84
C PHE A 183 -5.82 -22.32 -13.08
N THR A 184 -4.96 -23.04 -12.35
CA THR A 184 -5.35 -24.07 -11.40
C THR A 184 -5.06 -23.58 -9.99
N PRO A 185 -6.07 -23.50 -9.09
CA PRO A 185 -5.85 -23.12 -7.70
C PRO A 185 -4.90 -24.08 -6.98
N PRO A 186 -4.06 -23.60 -6.07
CA PRO A 186 -3.31 -24.48 -5.17
C PRO A 186 -4.23 -25.42 -4.37
N ASP A 187 -3.93 -26.73 -4.42
CA ASP A 187 -4.80 -27.79 -3.89
C ASP A 187 -5.28 -27.58 -2.45
N PHE A 188 -4.42 -26.98 -1.60
CA PHE A 188 -4.70 -26.72 -0.19
C PHE A 188 -5.92 -25.81 0.07
N LEU A 189 -6.37 -25.07 -0.94
CA LEU A 189 -7.57 -24.23 -0.85
C LEU A 189 -8.85 -25.07 -0.90
N GLY A 190 -8.85 -26.24 -1.56
CA GLY A 190 -10.04 -27.05 -1.77
C GLY A 190 -11.14 -26.41 -2.63
N ILE A 191 -10.78 -25.39 -3.42
CA ILE A 191 -11.71 -24.49 -4.14
C ILE A 191 -11.55 -24.68 -5.65
N PRO A 192 -12.64 -24.73 -6.43
CA PRO A 192 -12.58 -24.97 -7.87
C PRO A 192 -12.16 -23.71 -8.66
N ALA A 193 -11.48 -23.94 -9.78
CA ALA A 193 -10.80 -22.91 -10.59
C ALA A 193 -11.70 -21.80 -11.13
N ASP A 194 -12.98 -22.08 -11.35
CA ASP A 194 -13.98 -21.18 -11.93
C ASP A 194 -14.48 -20.11 -10.95
N SER A 195 -14.37 -20.35 -9.64
CA SER A 195 -14.66 -19.37 -8.58
C SER A 195 -13.51 -18.36 -8.34
N LEU A 196 -12.33 -18.60 -8.92
CA LEU A 196 -11.12 -17.80 -8.72
C LEU A 196 -10.64 -17.19 -10.04
N ARG A 197 -10.01 -16.01 -9.96
CA ARG A 197 -9.39 -15.35 -11.11
C ARG A 197 -7.88 -15.39 -10.96
N GLY A 198 -7.24 -16.34 -11.65
CA GLY A 198 -5.78 -16.43 -11.71
C GLY A 198 -5.13 -15.33 -12.55
N PHE A 199 -3.84 -15.13 -12.28
CA PHE A 199 -2.93 -14.26 -12.99
C PHE A 199 -1.62 -15.00 -13.31
N ASP A 200 -0.84 -14.48 -14.24
CA ASP A 200 0.51 -14.97 -14.51
C ASP A 200 1.33 -15.12 -13.22
N GLU A 201 2.12 -16.19 -13.12
CA GLU A 201 3.01 -16.42 -11.97
C GLU A 201 4.11 -15.34 -11.90
N PHE A 202 4.38 -14.82 -10.70
CA PHE A 202 5.45 -13.86 -10.48
C PHE A 202 6.61 -14.49 -9.69
N TYR A 203 7.57 -15.08 -10.41
CA TYR A 203 8.79 -15.67 -9.84
C TYR A 203 8.52 -16.72 -8.74
N GLY A 204 7.65 -17.70 -9.02
CA GLY A 204 7.19 -18.72 -8.08
C GLY A 204 6.06 -18.27 -7.14
N LEU A 205 5.60 -17.01 -7.23
CA LEU A 205 4.40 -16.55 -6.53
C LEU A 205 3.16 -16.77 -7.39
N THR A 206 2.24 -17.60 -6.89
CA THR A 206 0.89 -17.77 -7.43
C THR A 206 0.04 -16.58 -7.04
N VAL A 207 -0.59 -15.90 -8.01
CA VAL A 207 -1.42 -14.71 -7.76
C VAL A 207 -2.83 -14.96 -8.30
N PHE A 208 -3.84 -14.70 -7.47
CA PHE A 208 -5.25 -14.84 -7.85
C PHE A 208 -6.14 -13.88 -7.06
N SER A 209 -7.32 -13.57 -7.59
CA SER A 209 -8.38 -12.87 -6.84
C SER A 209 -9.65 -13.70 -6.69
N SER A 210 -10.49 -13.25 -5.77
CA SER A 210 -11.77 -13.85 -5.43
C SER A 210 -12.69 -12.79 -4.83
N ASN A 211 -14.00 -13.00 -4.94
CA ASN A 211 -15.03 -12.25 -4.22
C ASN A 211 -15.84 -13.18 -3.30
N GLU A 212 -15.27 -14.33 -2.91
CA GLU A 212 -15.92 -15.32 -2.05
C GLU A 212 -16.21 -14.79 -0.65
N GLU A 213 -17.35 -15.20 -0.07
CA GLU A 213 -17.85 -14.68 1.20
C GLU A 213 -16.88 -14.94 2.36
N TRP A 214 -16.23 -16.10 2.36
CA TRP A 214 -15.28 -16.51 3.40
C TRP A 214 -13.95 -15.72 3.39
N ILE A 215 -13.66 -14.97 2.32
CA ILE A 215 -12.46 -14.11 2.22
C ILE A 215 -12.81 -12.64 2.43
N GLY A 216 -13.87 -12.16 1.77
CA GLY A 216 -14.15 -10.74 1.59
C GLY A 216 -15.58 -10.31 1.91
N GLY A 217 -16.38 -11.15 2.59
CA GLY A 217 -17.79 -10.83 2.89
C GLY A 217 -18.71 -10.80 1.66
N GLY A 218 -18.25 -11.27 0.51
CA GLY A 218 -19.04 -11.48 -0.70
C GLY A 218 -19.18 -10.24 -1.60
N THR A 219 -18.85 -9.04 -1.10
CA THR A 219 -19.00 -7.76 -1.82
C THR A 219 -17.72 -7.24 -2.43
N ASP A 220 -16.58 -7.44 -1.78
CA ASP A 220 -15.31 -6.84 -2.16
C ASP A 220 -14.37 -7.84 -2.83
N GLU A 221 -13.65 -7.40 -3.87
CA GLU A 221 -12.63 -8.23 -4.51
C GLU A 221 -11.39 -8.30 -3.62
N CYS A 222 -11.00 -9.52 -3.26
CA CYS A 222 -9.79 -9.83 -2.50
C CYS A 222 -8.69 -10.35 -3.42
N LEU A 223 -7.49 -9.79 -3.29
CA LEU A 223 -6.28 -10.26 -3.97
C LEU A 223 -5.47 -11.13 -3.00
N LEU A 224 -5.03 -12.29 -3.49
CA LEU A 224 -4.20 -13.25 -2.78
C LEU A 224 -2.89 -13.45 -3.53
N VAL A 225 -1.79 -13.49 -2.77
CA VAL A 225 -0.45 -13.83 -3.26
C VAL A 225 0.07 -14.97 -2.40
N VAL A 226 0.33 -16.12 -3.03
CA VAL A 226 0.81 -17.33 -2.38
C VAL A 226 2.22 -17.63 -2.86
N GLY A 227 3.16 -17.81 -1.93
CA GLY A 227 4.52 -18.25 -2.23
C GLY A 227 4.82 -19.55 -1.51
N ASP A 228 5.23 -20.58 -2.24
CA ASP A 228 5.64 -21.85 -1.64
C ASP A 228 7.18 -21.86 -1.44
N GLY A 229 7.61 -21.84 -0.17
CA GLY A 229 9.01 -21.78 0.22
C GLY A 229 9.76 -23.11 0.16
N GLY A 230 9.19 -24.14 -0.48
CA GLY A 230 9.74 -25.50 -0.50
C GLY A 230 8.99 -26.45 0.43
N GLY A 231 7.67 -26.50 0.33
CA GLY A 231 6.77 -27.36 1.07
C GLY A 231 5.76 -26.59 1.92
N GLU A 232 4.63 -27.24 2.23
CA GLU A 232 3.46 -26.61 2.86
C GLU A 232 3.78 -25.87 4.16
N ALA A 233 4.68 -26.42 4.98
CA ALA A 233 5.12 -25.83 6.25
C ALA A 233 5.86 -24.49 6.11
N GLN A 234 6.33 -24.14 4.89
CA GLN A 234 7.00 -22.89 4.58
C GLN A 234 6.14 -21.95 3.71
N ARG A 235 4.92 -22.38 3.33
CA ARG A 235 4.02 -21.62 2.47
C ARG A 235 3.64 -20.29 3.12
N GLN A 236 3.63 -19.23 2.32
CA GLN A 236 3.16 -17.91 2.70
C GLN A 236 1.92 -17.55 1.91
N VAL A 237 0.92 -17.01 2.60
CA VAL A 237 -0.31 -16.49 2.01
C VAL A 237 -0.44 -15.04 2.46
N PHE A 238 -0.48 -14.12 1.50
CA PHE A 238 -0.74 -12.70 1.75
C PHE A 238 -2.08 -12.34 1.12
N LEU A 239 -2.94 -11.69 1.91
CA LEU A 239 -4.30 -11.31 1.55
C LEU A 239 -4.45 -9.79 1.65
N GLY A 240 -5.21 -9.20 0.72
CA GLY A 240 -5.55 -7.78 0.74
C GLY A 240 -6.75 -7.48 -0.15
N CYS A 241 -7.84 -7.05 0.46
CA CYS A 241 -9.09 -6.76 -0.23
C CYS A 241 -9.21 -5.29 -0.63
N GLY A 242 -9.97 -5.05 -1.71
CA GLY A 242 -10.46 -3.72 -2.03
C GLY A 242 -11.58 -3.31 -1.08
N VAL A 243 -11.99 -2.04 -1.15
CA VAL A 243 -13.24 -1.56 -0.56
C VAL A 243 -13.83 -0.51 -1.50
N GLY A 244 -14.89 -0.86 -2.21
CA GLY A 244 -15.59 0.04 -3.15
C GLY A 244 -14.68 0.66 -4.22
N ALA A 245 -14.30 1.94 -4.05
CA ALA A 245 -13.42 2.65 -4.99
C ALA A 245 -11.91 2.32 -4.81
N PHE A 246 -11.53 1.68 -3.69
CA PHE A 246 -10.15 1.28 -3.45
C PHE A 246 -9.90 -0.13 -3.99
N ALA A 247 -9.02 -0.24 -4.98
CA ALA A 247 -8.70 -1.53 -5.60
C ALA A 247 -7.96 -2.48 -4.65
N ALA A 248 -8.22 -3.79 -4.81
CA ALA A 248 -7.55 -4.85 -4.07
C ALA A 248 -6.02 -4.73 -4.18
N SER A 249 -5.33 -4.69 -3.05
CA SER A 249 -3.87 -4.65 -3.04
C SER A 249 -3.24 -5.34 -1.84
N VAL A 250 -2.15 -6.04 -2.10
CA VAL A 250 -1.36 -6.80 -1.13
C VAL A 250 0.03 -6.18 -1.05
N SER A 251 0.56 -5.96 0.15
CA SER A 251 1.90 -5.41 0.36
C SER A 251 2.67 -6.25 1.38
N PHE A 252 3.89 -6.66 1.08
CA PHE A 252 4.75 -7.43 1.98
C PHE A 252 6.24 -7.14 1.73
N ARG A 253 7.12 -7.62 2.61
CA ARG A 253 8.57 -7.68 2.34
C ARG A 253 8.96 -9.10 1.93
N VAL A 254 9.91 -9.21 1.01
CA VAL A 254 10.54 -10.49 0.66
C VAL A 254 11.21 -11.08 1.89
N GLN A 255 11.07 -12.40 2.09
CA GLN A 255 11.56 -13.15 3.26
C GLN A 255 12.29 -14.43 2.80
N PRO A 256 13.23 -15.00 3.59
CA PRO A 256 14.05 -16.14 3.17
C PRO A 256 13.27 -17.42 2.81
N ARG A 257 12.09 -17.58 3.39
CA ARG A 257 11.11 -18.66 3.11
C ARG A 257 10.13 -18.22 2.01
N MET A 258 10.66 -17.89 0.85
CA MET A 258 9.94 -17.57 -0.39
C MET A 258 10.58 -18.33 -1.55
N PRO A 259 9.92 -18.45 -2.72
CA PRO A 259 10.49 -19.13 -3.87
C PRO A 259 11.87 -18.58 -4.27
N ALA A 260 12.80 -19.47 -4.61
CA ALA A 260 14.17 -19.11 -4.96
C ALA A 260 14.25 -18.09 -6.11
N ALA A 261 13.41 -18.25 -7.14
CA ALA A 261 13.35 -17.33 -8.28
C ALA A 261 12.96 -15.89 -7.88
N LEU A 262 12.20 -15.69 -6.79
CA LEU A 262 11.89 -14.37 -6.25
C LEU A 262 13.11 -13.79 -5.52
N LEU A 263 13.78 -14.60 -4.70
CA LEU A 263 14.95 -14.22 -3.90
C LEU A 263 16.19 -13.89 -4.76
N GLU A 264 16.37 -14.60 -5.89
CA GLU A 264 17.39 -14.27 -6.88
C GLU A 264 17.15 -12.91 -7.56
N ARG A 265 15.89 -12.46 -7.64
CA ARG A 265 15.50 -11.23 -8.33
C ARG A 265 15.36 -10.02 -7.40
N PHE A 266 14.88 -10.25 -6.18
CA PHE A 266 14.56 -9.25 -5.17
C PHE A 266 15.17 -9.67 -3.82
N PRO A 267 16.13 -8.90 -3.27
CA PRO A 267 16.74 -9.20 -1.98
C PRO A 267 15.72 -9.32 -0.82
N GLU A 268 16.12 -10.01 0.25
CA GLU A 268 15.37 -10.00 1.51
C GLU A 268 15.11 -8.56 1.97
N GLY A 269 13.92 -8.32 2.52
CA GLY A 269 13.52 -7.01 3.01
C GLY A 269 12.99 -6.05 1.93
N THR A 270 13.22 -6.31 0.63
CA THR A 270 12.61 -5.54 -0.47
C THR A 270 11.08 -5.53 -0.31
N PRO A 271 10.42 -4.36 -0.24
CA PRO A 271 8.97 -4.26 -0.18
C PRO A 271 8.37 -4.45 -1.59
N LEU A 272 7.48 -5.44 -1.72
CA LEU A 272 6.69 -5.68 -2.92
C LEU A 272 5.23 -5.31 -2.66
N LYS A 273 4.56 -4.74 -3.67
CA LYS A 273 3.13 -4.45 -3.66
C LYS A 273 2.46 -4.89 -4.96
N PHE A 274 1.42 -5.69 -4.82
CA PHE A 274 0.57 -6.17 -5.91
C PHE A 274 -0.75 -5.39 -5.85
N VAL A 275 -1.20 -4.83 -6.97
CA VAL A 275 -2.40 -3.98 -7.05
C VAL A 275 -3.25 -4.41 -8.23
N ARG A 276 -4.54 -4.70 -8.02
CA ARG A 276 -5.46 -4.95 -9.13
C ARG A 276 -5.77 -3.68 -9.90
N GLN A 277 -5.74 -3.80 -11.22
CA GLN A 277 -5.97 -2.70 -12.15
C GLN A 277 -6.82 -3.22 -13.32
N GLY A 278 -8.14 -3.16 -13.15
CA GLY A 278 -9.08 -3.70 -14.13
C GLY A 278 -8.92 -5.23 -14.27
N SER A 279 -8.56 -5.67 -15.48
CA SER A 279 -8.35 -7.07 -15.85
C SER A 279 -7.12 -7.72 -15.22
N ASP A 280 -6.15 -6.95 -14.73
CA ASP A 280 -4.77 -7.38 -14.52
C ASP A 280 -4.24 -7.03 -13.12
N VAL A 281 -3.07 -7.56 -12.74
CA VAL A 281 -2.33 -7.19 -11.51
C VAL A 281 -1.07 -6.42 -11.87
N ARG A 282 -0.90 -5.20 -11.35
CA ARG A 282 0.35 -4.44 -11.41
C ARG A 282 1.24 -4.78 -10.21
N VAL A 283 2.53 -5.05 -10.46
CA VAL A 283 3.53 -5.35 -9.43
C VAL A 283 4.52 -4.20 -9.29
N LEU A 284 4.66 -3.71 -8.06
CA LEU A 284 5.52 -2.60 -7.66
C LEU A 284 6.57 -3.11 -6.67
N ALA A 285 7.80 -2.61 -6.77
CA ALA A 285 8.87 -2.82 -5.79
C ALA A 285 9.38 -1.46 -5.28
N GLY A 286 9.55 -1.34 -3.97
CA GLY A 286 10.33 -0.25 -3.38
C GLY A 286 11.79 -0.66 -3.16
N ASP A 287 12.62 0.28 -2.75
CA ASP A 287 14.01 0.02 -2.40
C ASP A 287 14.12 -0.89 -1.15
N ALA A 288 15.16 -1.72 -1.10
CA ALA A 288 15.50 -2.47 0.10
C ALA A 288 15.99 -1.52 1.21
N PRO A 289 15.74 -1.84 2.51
CA PRO A 289 16.20 -1.04 3.64
C PRO A 289 17.72 -1.18 3.90
#